data_AF-A0A7K1XZ63-F1
#
_entry.id   AF-A0A7K1XZ63-F1
#
_cell.length_a   1.000
_cell.length_b   1.000
_cell.length_c   1.000
_cell.angle_alpha   90.00
_cell.angle_beta   90.00
_cell.angle_gamma   90.00
#
_symmetry.space_group_name_H-M   'P 1'
#
loop_
_entity.id
_entity.type
_entity.pdbx_description
1 polymer ?
#
loop_
_entity_poly.entity_id
_entity_poly.type
_entity_poly.pdbx_seq_one_letter_code
_entity_poly.pdbx_strand_id
1 'polypeptide(L)'
;MKESVQPAEGKLGILIPGLGAVATTFIAGVEAVKKGIAQPIGSLTQTSNIRVGKRTENKYPKIKDFVPLTDLNDIVFGGWDVYSDNVYDAAINAKVLEPALLNQIKDELSALVPMTAAFDKRFAKNLDGTNVKTFTTKYDLAEQLIADIRNFKAANNCSRLVMVWCGSTEIYQEETEVHTTLAAFEEGLHNNHPDIAPSMIYAYAAVKEGVPFANGAPNLSVDIPAIVELAKLTETPIAGKDFKTGQTLMKTIVAPGLSARALGVRGWFSTNILGNRDGWVLDDPDNFKTKEVSKLSVLEEIFQPEINPELYGELYHKVRINYYPPHGDNKESWDNIDIFGWLGYPMQIKINFLCRDSILAAPIVLDLALFMDLAKRANMSGVQEWLSFYLKSPQTAPGLKPEHDIFKQLMKLQNTLRHIMGEDLITHLGLDYYQDLVESM
;
A
#
# COMPACT_ATOMS: atom_id res chain seq x y z
N MET A 1 -24.00 -15.16 -4.91
CA MET A 1 -23.73 -16.10 -3.80
C MET A 1 -23.69 -15.27 -2.54
N LYS A 2 -24.43 -15.64 -1.48
CA LYS A 2 -24.14 -15.11 -0.13
C LYS A 2 -22.90 -15.86 0.35
N GLU A 3 -21.71 -15.39 -0.03
CA GLU A 3 -20.48 -15.96 0.52
C GLU A 3 -20.42 -15.56 1.99
N SER A 4 -20.60 -16.55 2.87
CA SER A 4 -20.41 -16.35 4.30
C SER A 4 -18.92 -16.18 4.54
N VAL A 5 -18.47 -14.93 4.70
CA VAL A 5 -17.12 -14.59 5.13
C VAL A 5 -16.81 -15.35 6.41
N GLN A 6 -15.69 -16.06 6.44
CA GLN A 6 -15.25 -16.74 7.66
C GLN A 6 -14.97 -15.71 8.77
N PRO A 7 -15.33 -15.98 10.04
CA PRO A 7 -15.09 -15.04 11.12
C PRO A 7 -13.59 -14.83 11.38
N ALA A 8 -13.24 -13.68 11.96
CA ALA A 8 -11.85 -13.33 12.28
C ALA A 8 -11.34 -14.00 13.58
N GLU A 9 -11.48 -15.32 13.70
CA GLU A 9 -11.22 -16.05 14.97
C GLU A 9 -9.75 -16.33 15.28
N GLY A 10 -9.29 -15.96 16.47
CA GLY A 10 -7.91 -16.16 16.90
C GLY A 10 -6.93 -15.16 16.27
N LYS A 11 -5.65 -15.31 16.62
CA LYS A 11 -4.64 -14.28 16.37
C LYS A 11 -4.28 -14.14 14.89
N LEU A 12 -4.18 -12.89 14.44
CA LEU A 12 -3.63 -12.50 13.14
C LEU A 12 -2.17 -12.10 13.31
N GLY A 13 -1.27 -12.84 12.67
CA GLY A 13 0.12 -12.43 12.54
C GLY A 13 0.32 -11.47 11.37
N ILE A 14 0.88 -10.28 11.61
CA ILE A 14 1.27 -9.34 10.55
C ILE A 14 2.78 -9.39 10.40
N LEU A 15 3.23 -9.92 9.26
CA LEU A 15 4.63 -10.09 8.90
C LEU A 15 5.10 -8.91 8.02
N ILE A 16 6.20 -8.27 8.41
CA ILE A 16 6.63 -7.01 7.80
C ILE A 16 8.10 -7.11 7.37
N PRO A 17 8.37 -7.36 6.07
CA PRO A 17 9.70 -7.15 5.52
C PRO A 17 10.04 -5.65 5.54
N GLY A 18 11.11 -5.29 6.24
CA GLY A 18 11.54 -3.92 6.51
C GLY A 18 10.89 -3.32 7.77
N LEU A 19 11.53 -3.48 8.93
CA LEU A 19 11.14 -2.86 10.20
C LEU A 19 11.72 -1.43 10.34
N GLY A 20 11.59 -0.63 9.26
CA GLY A 20 12.03 0.76 9.21
C GLY A 20 11.03 1.76 9.78
N ALA A 21 11.14 3.03 9.37
CA ALA A 21 10.34 4.14 9.89
C ALA A 21 8.82 3.92 9.78
N VAL A 22 8.33 3.45 8.63
CA VAL A 22 6.90 3.15 8.42
C VAL A 22 6.43 2.02 9.33
N ALA A 23 7.15 0.89 9.33
CA ALA A 23 6.78 -0.30 10.09
C ALA A 23 6.80 -0.04 11.61
N THR A 24 7.84 0.62 12.12
CA THR A 24 7.92 0.97 13.54
C THR A 24 6.85 1.97 13.96
N THR A 25 6.52 2.95 13.11
CA THR A 25 5.41 3.88 13.34
C THR A 25 4.06 3.16 13.38
N PHE A 26 3.86 2.20 12.47
CA PHE A 26 2.66 1.35 12.43
C PHE A 26 2.51 0.51 13.70
N ILE A 27 3.54 -0.25 14.07
CA ILE A 27 3.53 -1.10 15.27
C ILE A 27 3.29 -0.25 16.52
N ALA A 28 4.04 0.84 16.67
CA ALA A 28 3.88 1.76 17.79
C ALA A 28 2.47 2.38 17.86
N GLY A 29 1.90 2.76 16.72
CA GLY A 29 0.55 3.28 16.64
C GLY A 29 -0.50 2.28 17.09
N VAL A 30 -0.38 1.02 16.65
CA VAL A 30 -1.30 -0.05 17.06
C VAL A 30 -1.17 -0.37 18.55
N GLU A 31 0.05 -0.52 19.09
CA GLU A 31 0.25 -0.78 20.53
C GLU A 31 -0.25 0.38 21.41
N ALA A 32 -0.06 1.63 20.99
CA ALA A 32 -0.63 2.79 21.68
C ALA A 32 -2.17 2.79 21.68
N VAL A 33 -2.79 2.35 20.57
CA VAL A 33 -4.25 2.20 20.49
C VAL A 33 -4.76 1.07 21.37
N LYS A 34 -4.08 -0.10 21.41
CA LYS A 34 -4.42 -1.20 22.34
C LYS A 34 -4.40 -0.76 23.80
N LYS A 35 -3.43 0.08 24.19
CA LYS A 35 -3.34 0.67 25.54
C LYS A 35 -4.33 1.81 25.81
N GLY A 36 -5.12 2.24 24.83
CA GLY A 36 -6.07 3.34 24.98
C GLY A 36 -5.42 4.72 25.15
N ILE A 37 -4.13 4.86 24.82
CA ILE A 37 -3.39 6.13 24.93
C ILE A 37 -3.33 6.91 23.60
N ALA A 38 -3.86 6.34 22.52
CA ALA A 38 -3.96 6.96 21.20
C ALA A 38 -5.24 6.52 20.46
N GLN A 39 -5.53 7.19 19.35
CA GLN A 39 -6.61 6.84 18.42
C GLN A 39 -6.02 6.47 17.05
N PRO A 40 -6.61 5.51 16.30
CA PRO A 40 -6.11 5.06 15.00
C PRO A 40 -6.47 6.02 13.86
N ILE A 41 -6.14 7.31 14.02
CA ILE A 41 -6.49 8.37 13.06
C ILE A 41 -5.81 8.09 11.71
N GLY A 42 -6.57 8.25 10.64
CA GLY A 42 -6.11 8.01 9.27
C GLY A 42 -6.36 6.59 8.77
N SER A 43 -6.72 5.65 9.65
CA SER A 43 -7.13 4.31 9.25
C SER A 43 -8.61 4.29 8.90
N LEU A 44 -8.91 4.02 7.63
CA LEU A 44 -10.27 3.97 7.13
C LEU A 44 -11.04 2.82 7.76
N THR A 45 -10.39 1.66 7.98
CA THR A 45 -11.04 0.51 8.63
C THR A 45 -11.50 0.85 10.06
N GLN A 46 -10.69 1.61 10.80
CA GLN A 46 -10.92 1.85 12.22
C GLN A 46 -11.80 3.07 12.50
N THR A 47 -11.69 4.15 11.70
CA THR A 47 -12.34 5.42 12.00
C THR A 47 -13.46 5.82 11.06
N SER A 48 -13.51 5.27 9.84
CA SER A 48 -14.46 5.70 8.82
C SER A 48 -15.81 4.99 8.93
N ASN A 49 -16.85 5.65 8.43
CA ASN A 49 -18.20 5.12 8.33
C ASN A 49 -18.52 4.68 6.90
N ILE A 50 -19.43 3.71 6.77
CA ILE A 50 -19.94 3.24 5.48
C ILE A 50 -21.46 3.37 5.46
N ARG A 51 -22.00 3.98 4.41
CA ARG A 51 -23.46 4.02 4.20
C ARG A 51 -23.99 2.64 3.84
N VAL A 52 -25.06 2.21 4.49
CA VAL A 52 -25.81 0.99 4.15
C VAL A 52 -27.25 1.37 3.82
N GLY A 53 -27.78 0.84 2.72
CA GLY A 53 -29.14 1.12 2.28
C GLY A 53 -29.40 2.58 1.91
N LYS A 54 -30.65 2.99 2.12
CA LYS A 54 -31.17 4.26 1.64
C LYS A 54 -30.64 5.48 2.44
N ARG A 55 -30.52 6.66 1.81
CA ARG A 55 -30.08 7.90 2.50
C ARG A 55 -31.01 8.29 3.65
N THR A 56 -32.31 8.08 3.45
CA THR A 56 -33.36 8.39 4.43
C THR A 56 -33.31 7.50 5.67
N GLU A 57 -32.66 6.33 5.59
CA GLU A 57 -32.51 5.42 6.74
C GLU A 57 -31.39 5.84 7.70
N ASN A 58 -30.54 6.77 7.27
CA ASN A 58 -29.42 7.31 8.07
C ASN A 58 -28.51 6.23 8.70
N LYS A 59 -28.31 5.10 8.00
CA LYS A 59 -27.46 4.00 8.45
C LYS A 59 -26.01 4.19 7.99
N TYR A 60 -25.15 4.58 8.92
CA TYR A 60 -23.72 4.79 8.69
C TYR A 60 -22.88 4.10 9.77
N PRO A 61 -22.88 2.75 9.89
CA PRO A 61 -22.00 2.04 10.82
C PRO A 61 -20.53 2.37 10.54
N LYS A 62 -19.66 2.20 11.55
CA LYS A 62 -18.21 2.20 11.30
C LYS A 62 -17.86 0.96 10.48
N ILE A 63 -16.82 1.06 9.65
CA ILE A 63 -16.40 -0.07 8.81
C ILE A 63 -16.05 -1.30 9.67
N LYS A 64 -15.29 -1.13 10.75
CA LYS A 64 -14.98 -2.21 11.70
C LYS A 64 -16.19 -2.84 12.41
N ASP A 65 -17.33 -2.13 12.47
CA ASP A 65 -18.56 -2.64 13.06
C ASP A 65 -19.50 -3.25 11.99
N PHE A 66 -19.18 -3.04 10.70
CA PHE A 66 -19.95 -3.51 9.55
C PHE A 66 -19.37 -4.79 8.95
N VAL A 67 -18.04 -4.88 8.82
CA VAL A 67 -17.33 -6.07 8.32
C VAL A 67 -16.56 -6.75 9.46
N PRO A 68 -16.46 -8.09 9.48
CA PRO A 68 -15.76 -8.82 10.54
C PRO A 68 -14.23 -8.69 10.35
N LEU A 69 -13.67 -7.58 10.82
CA LEU A 69 -12.22 -7.35 10.85
C LEU A 69 -11.61 -7.93 12.13
N THR A 70 -10.32 -8.28 12.08
CA THR A 70 -9.59 -8.72 13.27
C THR A 70 -9.53 -7.58 14.30
N ASP A 71 -9.85 -7.87 15.56
CA ASP A 71 -9.67 -6.92 16.66
C ASP A 71 -8.19 -6.59 16.82
N LEU A 72 -7.85 -5.32 17.11
CA LEU A 72 -6.45 -4.93 17.23
C LEU A 72 -5.74 -5.73 18.32
N ASN A 73 -6.42 -6.10 19.41
CA ASN A 73 -5.83 -6.90 20.49
C ASN A 73 -5.43 -8.33 20.06
N ASP A 74 -5.99 -8.84 18.96
CA ASP A 74 -5.65 -10.14 18.40
C ASP A 74 -4.50 -10.09 17.38
N ILE A 75 -3.92 -8.91 17.15
CA ILE A 75 -2.78 -8.73 16.24
C ILE A 75 -1.45 -9.03 16.96
N VAL A 76 -0.63 -9.85 16.32
CA VAL A 76 0.77 -10.11 16.68
C VAL A 76 1.68 -9.68 15.54
N PHE A 77 2.78 -9.01 15.85
CA PHE A 77 3.73 -8.53 14.84
C PHE A 77 4.94 -9.46 14.72
N GLY A 78 5.49 -9.51 13.52
CA GLY A 78 6.79 -10.10 13.22
C GLY A 78 7.37 -9.46 11.97
N GLY A 79 8.65 -9.63 11.72
CA GLY A 79 9.25 -9.04 10.52
C GLY A 79 10.73 -9.29 10.39
N TRP A 80 11.26 -8.78 9.30
CA TRP A 80 12.67 -8.89 8.92
C TRP A 80 13.24 -7.50 8.72
N ASP A 81 14.50 -7.32 9.05
CA ASP A 81 15.23 -6.11 8.67
C ASP A 81 16.70 -6.45 8.43
N VAL A 82 17.33 -5.68 7.56
CA VAL A 82 18.76 -5.79 7.27
C VAL A 82 19.62 -5.26 8.42
N TYR A 83 19.01 -4.60 9.39
CA TYR A 83 19.61 -4.20 10.67
C TYR A 83 19.00 -5.00 11.82
N SER A 84 19.73 -5.13 12.93
CA SER A 84 19.35 -5.95 14.10
C SER A 84 18.67 -5.18 15.23
N ASP A 85 18.43 -3.88 15.05
CA ASP A 85 17.77 -3.04 16.07
C ASP A 85 16.37 -3.59 16.36
N ASN A 86 16.01 -3.72 17.65
CA ASN A 86 14.62 -4.00 18.00
C ASN A 86 13.71 -2.81 17.61
N VAL A 87 12.40 -3.03 17.57
CA VAL A 87 11.46 -2.02 17.07
C VAL A 87 11.46 -0.73 17.89
N TYR A 88 11.71 -0.78 19.21
CA TYR A 88 11.82 0.44 20.02
C TYR A 88 13.02 1.29 19.58
N ASP A 89 14.20 0.68 19.47
CA ASP A 89 15.43 1.38 19.08
C ASP A 89 15.32 1.92 17.65
N ALA A 90 14.77 1.12 16.73
CA ALA A 90 14.49 1.55 15.37
C ALA A 90 13.50 2.74 15.32
N ALA A 91 12.45 2.74 16.16
CA ALA A 91 11.49 3.84 16.24
C ALA A 91 12.12 5.14 16.78
N ILE A 92 12.95 5.03 17.83
CA ILE A 92 13.70 6.16 18.39
C ILE A 92 14.65 6.75 17.34
N ASN A 93 15.37 5.89 16.62
CA ASN A 93 16.29 6.29 15.56
C ASN A 93 15.59 6.92 14.35
N ALA A 94 14.37 6.46 14.03
CA ALA A 94 13.56 7.00 12.93
C ALA A 94 13.07 8.44 13.20
N LYS A 95 12.94 8.85 14.47
CA LYS A 95 12.53 10.21 14.88
C LYS A 95 11.20 10.68 14.26
N VAL A 96 10.27 9.75 14.08
CA VAL A 96 8.90 10.04 13.58
C VAL A 96 7.96 10.39 14.74
N LEU A 97 7.99 9.55 15.79
CA LEU A 97 7.13 9.63 16.96
C LEU A 97 7.86 10.29 18.12
N GLU A 98 7.11 10.96 18.99
CA GLU A 98 7.65 11.59 20.19
C GLU A 98 8.21 10.53 21.16
N PRO A 99 9.42 10.72 21.72
CA PRO A 99 10.00 9.76 22.66
C PRO A 99 9.11 9.45 23.88
N ALA A 100 8.35 10.44 24.35
CA ALA A 100 7.42 10.26 25.47
C ALA A 100 6.27 9.28 25.15
N LEU A 101 5.83 9.20 23.90
CA LEU A 101 4.86 8.19 23.46
C LEU A 101 5.54 6.81 23.41
N LEU A 102 6.69 6.71 22.76
CA LEU A 102 7.44 5.45 22.62
C LEU A 102 7.78 4.83 23.97
N ASN A 103 8.12 5.65 24.97
CA ASN A 103 8.42 5.17 26.32
C ASN A 103 7.22 4.50 27.02
N GLN A 104 5.97 4.87 26.69
CA GLN A 104 4.77 4.26 27.28
C GLN A 104 4.46 2.86 26.71
N ILE A 105 5.06 2.52 25.57
CA ILE A 105 4.90 1.24 24.86
C ILE A 105 6.24 0.53 24.66
N LYS A 106 7.25 0.89 25.48
CA LYS A 106 8.62 0.40 25.31
C LYS A 106 8.71 -1.11 25.41
N ASP A 107 8.03 -1.72 26.39
CA ASP A 107 8.12 -3.16 26.62
C ASP A 107 7.61 -3.97 25.41
N GLU A 108 6.50 -3.52 24.82
CA GLU A 108 5.93 -4.15 23.62
C GLU A 108 6.85 -3.99 22.41
N LEU A 109 7.43 -2.81 22.20
CA LEU A 109 8.30 -2.53 21.06
C LEU A 109 9.68 -3.19 21.20
N SER A 110 10.28 -3.19 22.39
CA SER A 110 11.59 -3.80 22.63
C SER A 110 11.56 -5.33 22.56
N ALA A 111 10.40 -5.96 22.80
CA ALA A 111 10.23 -7.40 22.64
C ALA A 111 10.30 -7.84 21.16
N LEU A 112 10.09 -6.94 20.21
CA LEU A 112 10.09 -7.25 18.78
C LEU A 112 11.48 -7.03 18.16
N VAL A 113 12.17 -8.13 17.87
CA VAL A 113 13.48 -8.15 17.23
C VAL A 113 13.35 -8.65 15.79
N PRO A 114 13.95 -7.99 14.78
CA PRO A 114 13.89 -8.42 13.39
C PRO A 114 14.55 -9.78 13.18
N MET A 115 13.88 -10.65 12.43
CA MET A 115 14.51 -11.82 11.81
C MET A 115 15.54 -11.38 10.75
N THR A 116 16.55 -12.21 10.48
CA THR A 116 17.58 -11.94 9.44
C THR A 116 16.94 -11.80 8.06
N ALA A 117 17.21 -10.74 7.33
CA ALA A 117 16.56 -10.46 6.04
C ALA A 117 17.17 -11.23 4.86
N ALA A 118 16.34 -11.66 3.90
CA ALA A 118 16.79 -11.89 2.54
C ALA A 118 17.13 -10.53 1.90
N PHE A 119 18.39 -10.35 1.50
CA PHE A 119 18.89 -9.05 1.03
C PHE A 119 19.94 -9.23 -0.06
N ASP A 120 19.88 -8.35 -1.05
CA ASP A 120 20.89 -8.23 -2.10
C ASP A 120 21.15 -6.75 -2.36
N LYS A 121 22.37 -6.31 -2.05
CA LYS A 121 22.79 -4.91 -2.15
C LYS A 121 22.67 -4.35 -3.57
N ARG A 122 22.67 -5.19 -4.61
CA ARG A 122 22.47 -4.76 -6.00
C ARG A 122 21.13 -4.03 -6.19
N PHE A 123 20.13 -4.41 -5.41
CA PHE A 123 18.77 -3.87 -5.52
C PHE A 123 18.53 -2.66 -4.63
N ALA A 124 19.33 -2.47 -3.58
CA ALA A 124 19.26 -1.30 -2.70
C ALA A 124 20.68 -0.86 -2.32
N LYS A 125 21.33 -0.13 -3.23
CA LYS A 125 22.78 0.15 -3.20
C LYS A 125 23.24 0.94 -1.99
N ASN A 126 22.40 1.84 -1.51
CA ASN A 126 22.67 2.74 -0.39
C ASN A 126 22.45 2.10 0.99
N LEU A 127 22.16 0.79 1.04
CA LEU A 127 22.04 0.03 2.29
C LEU A 127 23.24 -0.88 2.51
N ASP A 128 23.74 -0.88 3.75
CA ASP A 128 24.79 -1.76 4.26
C ASP A 128 24.19 -2.67 5.33
N GLY A 129 23.45 -3.69 4.88
CA GLY A 129 22.77 -4.65 5.74
C GLY A 129 23.75 -5.59 6.46
N THR A 130 23.57 -5.77 7.77
CA THR A 130 24.39 -6.67 8.61
C THR A 130 23.60 -7.84 9.20
N ASN A 131 22.27 -7.72 9.31
CA ASN A 131 21.35 -8.76 9.78
C ASN A 131 20.73 -9.50 8.58
N VAL A 132 21.55 -10.25 7.84
CA VAL A 132 21.16 -10.82 6.54
C VAL A 132 21.34 -12.34 6.51
N LYS A 133 20.48 -13.02 5.76
CA LYS A 133 20.54 -14.48 5.56
C LYS A 133 21.75 -14.86 4.70
N THR A 134 22.38 -15.97 5.03
CA THR A 134 23.37 -16.63 4.17
C THR A 134 22.68 -17.63 3.25
N PHE A 135 23.13 -17.74 2.01
CA PHE A 135 22.54 -18.63 1.01
C PHE A 135 23.55 -19.01 -0.08
N THR A 136 23.32 -20.15 -0.74
CA THR A 136 24.02 -20.53 -1.97
C THR A 136 23.15 -20.23 -3.18
N THR A 137 21.86 -20.53 -3.09
CA THR A 137 20.85 -20.25 -4.12
C THR A 137 19.76 -19.32 -3.60
N LYS A 138 19.11 -18.55 -4.49
CA LYS A 138 17.92 -17.75 -4.14
C LYS A 138 16.76 -18.65 -3.70
N TYR A 139 16.75 -19.92 -4.10
CA TYR A 139 15.83 -20.91 -3.57
C TYR A 139 16.09 -21.20 -2.08
N ASP A 140 17.36 -21.24 -1.63
CA ASP A 140 17.68 -21.37 -0.20
C ASP A 140 17.12 -20.18 0.61
N LEU A 141 17.11 -18.97 0.04
CA LEU A 141 16.46 -17.82 0.67
C LEU A 141 14.95 -18.00 0.78
N ALA A 142 14.30 -18.49 -0.28
CA ALA A 142 12.87 -18.76 -0.27
C ALA A 142 12.50 -19.78 0.81
N GLU A 143 13.23 -20.89 0.90
CA GLU A 143 13.01 -21.94 1.92
C GLU A 143 13.24 -21.42 3.34
N GLN A 144 14.26 -20.59 3.56
CA GLN A 144 14.48 -19.95 4.86
C GLN A 144 13.34 -19.00 5.24
N LEU A 145 12.80 -18.24 4.29
CA LEU A 145 11.65 -17.37 4.54
C LEU A 145 10.38 -18.17 4.83
N ILE A 146 10.14 -19.26 4.10
CA ILE A 146 9.03 -20.19 4.37
C ILE A 146 9.16 -20.77 5.79
N ALA A 147 10.36 -21.18 6.19
CA ALA A 147 10.62 -21.66 7.54
C ALA A 147 10.33 -20.57 8.60
N ASP A 148 10.78 -19.34 8.38
CA ASP A 148 10.50 -18.21 9.27
C ASP A 148 8.99 -17.97 9.42
N ILE A 149 8.24 -17.98 8.30
CA ILE A 149 6.77 -17.80 8.29
C ILE A 149 6.09 -18.89 9.14
N ARG A 150 6.44 -20.16 8.93
CA ARG A 150 5.88 -21.29 9.68
C ARG A 150 6.23 -21.24 11.16
N ASN A 151 7.49 -20.97 11.47
CA ASN A 151 7.99 -20.85 12.84
C ASN A 151 7.31 -19.71 13.58
N PHE A 152 7.17 -18.54 12.94
CA PHE A 152 6.46 -17.40 13.51
C PHE A 152 5.00 -17.75 13.81
N LYS A 153 4.30 -18.38 12.85
CA LYS A 153 2.90 -18.79 13.02
C LYS A 153 2.73 -19.71 14.24
N ALA A 154 3.58 -20.73 14.35
CA ALA A 154 3.54 -21.71 15.43
C ALA A 154 3.90 -21.08 16.78
N ALA A 155 5.01 -20.33 16.85
CA ALA A 155 5.52 -19.74 18.09
C ALA A 155 4.54 -18.72 18.71
N ASN A 156 3.76 -18.03 17.87
CA ASN A 156 2.80 -17.02 18.32
C ASN A 156 1.35 -17.53 18.40
N ASN A 157 1.12 -18.81 18.08
CA ASN A 157 -0.20 -19.42 18.00
C ASN A 157 -1.15 -18.62 17.10
N CYS A 158 -0.67 -18.21 15.93
CA CYS A 158 -1.45 -17.46 14.94
C CYS A 158 -2.33 -18.41 14.12
N SER A 159 -3.63 -18.12 14.05
CA SER A 159 -4.54 -18.82 13.15
C SER A 159 -4.29 -18.42 11.70
N ARG A 160 -4.00 -17.14 11.48
CA ARG A 160 -3.87 -16.49 10.17
C ARG A 160 -2.63 -15.61 10.13
N LEU A 161 -2.12 -15.39 8.94
CA LEU A 161 -1.01 -14.48 8.67
C LEU A 161 -1.35 -13.57 7.49
N VAL A 162 -0.78 -12.37 7.47
CA VAL A 162 -0.72 -11.48 6.31
C VAL A 162 0.68 -10.87 6.25
N MET A 163 1.19 -10.63 5.05
CA MET A 163 2.47 -9.96 4.82
C MET A 163 2.25 -8.59 4.16
N VAL A 164 2.87 -7.54 4.71
CA VAL A 164 2.88 -6.21 4.10
C VAL A 164 4.32 -5.72 3.95
N TRP A 165 4.75 -5.53 2.70
CA TRP A 165 6.09 -5.05 2.40
C TRP A 165 6.25 -3.58 2.80
N CYS A 166 7.18 -3.32 3.72
CA CYS A 166 7.61 -1.98 4.13
C CYS A 166 9.13 -1.79 3.91
N GLY A 167 9.77 -2.69 3.17
CA GLY A 167 11.18 -2.64 2.82
C GLY A 167 11.49 -1.51 1.85
N SER A 168 12.78 -1.20 1.73
CA SER A 168 13.24 -0.14 0.84
C SER A 168 12.87 -0.39 -0.63
N THR A 169 12.71 0.72 -1.37
CA THR A 169 12.48 0.68 -2.82
C THR A 169 13.68 0.05 -3.50
N GLU A 170 13.45 -0.99 -4.28
CA GLU A 170 14.47 -1.64 -5.09
C GLU A 170 14.70 -0.86 -6.39
N ILE A 171 15.83 -1.11 -7.06
CA ILE A 171 16.14 -0.55 -8.38
C ILE A 171 15.03 -0.86 -9.38
N TYR A 172 14.91 -0.02 -10.42
CA TYR A 172 13.95 -0.26 -11.48
C TYR A 172 14.26 -1.56 -12.23
N GLN A 173 13.23 -2.36 -12.46
CA GLN A 173 13.30 -3.58 -13.23
C GLN A 173 12.07 -3.69 -14.13
N GLU A 174 12.28 -4.31 -15.29
CA GLU A 174 11.22 -4.69 -16.20
C GLU A 174 11.00 -6.20 -16.13
N GLU A 175 9.82 -6.63 -16.57
CA GLU A 175 9.54 -8.05 -16.68
C GLU A 175 10.46 -8.69 -17.73
N THR A 176 11.00 -9.87 -17.43
CA THR A 176 11.84 -10.67 -18.33
C THR A 176 11.30 -12.11 -18.35
N GLU A 177 11.88 -12.99 -19.18
CA GLU A 177 11.39 -14.37 -19.34
C GLU A 177 11.27 -15.15 -18.02
N VAL A 178 12.18 -14.91 -17.06
CA VAL A 178 12.18 -15.55 -15.74
C VAL A 178 10.94 -15.19 -14.90
N HIS A 179 10.24 -14.11 -15.23
CA HIS A 179 9.05 -13.63 -14.51
C HIS A 179 7.73 -14.14 -15.09
N THR A 180 7.76 -14.83 -16.24
CA THR A 180 6.55 -15.09 -17.05
C THR A 180 5.71 -16.28 -16.59
N THR A 181 6.34 -17.29 -15.97
CA THR A 181 5.66 -18.49 -15.47
C THR A 181 6.24 -18.90 -14.13
N LEU A 182 5.43 -19.56 -13.30
CA LEU A 182 5.89 -20.07 -12.01
C LEU A 182 7.08 -21.03 -12.17
N ALA A 183 7.06 -21.89 -13.18
CA ALA A 183 8.15 -22.84 -13.46
C ALA A 183 9.47 -22.13 -13.81
N ALA A 184 9.43 -21.12 -14.69
CA ALA A 184 10.61 -20.32 -15.03
C ALA A 184 11.16 -19.55 -13.82
N PHE A 185 10.26 -19.04 -12.97
CA PHE A 185 10.65 -18.34 -11.76
C PHE A 185 11.32 -19.28 -10.73
N GLU A 186 10.75 -20.46 -10.50
CA GLU A 186 11.33 -21.48 -9.60
C GLU A 186 12.69 -21.98 -10.12
N GLU A 187 12.84 -22.22 -11.43
CA GLU A 187 14.14 -22.52 -12.04
C GLU A 187 15.13 -21.36 -11.85
N GLY A 188 14.67 -20.12 -12.03
CA GLY A 188 15.47 -18.92 -11.78
C GLY A 188 15.95 -18.79 -10.33
N LEU A 189 15.13 -19.19 -9.35
CA LEU A 189 15.53 -19.24 -7.94
C LEU A 189 16.68 -20.23 -7.70
N HIS A 190 16.59 -21.43 -8.29
CA HIS A 190 17.65 -22.43 -8.20
C HIS A 190 18.95 -21.97 -8.88
N ASN A 191 18.84 -21.25 -10.00
CA ASN A 191 19.96 -20.81 -10.81
C ASN A 191 20.52 -19.42 -10.43
N ASN A 192 20.04 -18.81 -9.33
CA ASN A 192 20.44 -17.46 -8.90
C ASN A 192 20.21 -16.38 -9.97
N HIS A 193 19.14 -16.50 -10.77
CA HIS A 193 18.89 -15.59 -11.89
C HIS A 193 18.96 -14.12 -11.44
N PRO A 194 19.77 -13.26 -12.10
CA PRO A 194 20.09 -11.93 -11.59
C PRO A 194 18.85 -11.04 -11.44
N ASP A 195 17.83 -11.23 -12.26
CA ASP A 195 16.64 -10.37 -12.28
C ASP A 195 15.62 -10.66 -11.15
N ILE A 196 15.75 -11.77 -10.41
CA ILE A 196 14.85 -12.05 -9.28
C ILE A 196 15.24 -11.20 -8.07
N ALA A 197 14.46 -10.17 -7.76
CA ALA A 197 14.69 -9.29 -6.62
C ALA A 197 14.36 -9.95 -5.26
N PRO A 198 15.01 -9.54 -4.16
CA PRO A 198 14.64 -9.98 -2.81
C PRO A 198 13.13 -9.85 -2.53
N SER A 199 12.47 -8.76 -2.91
CA SER A 199 11.04 -8.60 -2.69
C SER A 199 10.18 -9.68 -3.36
N MET A 200 10.60 -10.18 -4.52
CA MET A 200 9.93 -11.27 -5.23
C MET A 200 10.10 -12.60 -4.48
N ILE A 201 11.23 -12.81 -3.80
CA ILE A 201 11.48 -14.01 -2.97
C ILE A 201 10.56 -14.00 -1.74
N TYR A 202 10.39 -12.83 -1.08
CA TYR A 202 9.40 -12.68 -0.01
C TYR A 202 7.97 -12.91 -0.50
N ALA A 203 7.61 -12.33 -1.65
CA ALA A 203 6.30 -12.54 -2.27
C ALA A 203 6.07 -14.02 -2.61
N TYR A 204 7.05 -14.70 -3.20
CA TYR A 204 7.01 -16.13 -3.48
C TYR A 204 6.79 -16.95 -2.21
N ALA A 205 7.61 -16.73 -1.17
CA ALA A 205 7.51 -17.46 0.10
C ALA A 205 6.14 -17.27 0.77
N ALA A 206 5.63 -16.03 0.81
CA ALA A 206 4.32 -15.74 1.39
C ALA A 206 3.20 -16.42 0.60
N VAL A 207 3.16 -16.23 -0.72
CA VAL A 207 2.07 -16.75 -1.56
C VAL A 207 2.12 -18.29 -1.67
N LYS A 208 3.31 -18.91 -1.62
CA LYS A 208 3.50 -20.37 -1.55
C LYS A 208 2.87 -20.96 -0.27
N GLU A 209 2.99 -20.26 0.85
CA GLU A 209 2.38 -20.61 2.14
C GLU A 209 0.90 -20.21 2.27
N GLY A 210 0.32 -19.63 1.21
CA GLY A 210 -1.06 -19.16 1.23
C GLY A 210 -1.28 -17.87 2.04
N VAL A 211 -0.21 -17.13 2.35
CA VAL A 211 -0.22 -15.89 3.13
C VAL A 211 -0.48 -14.70 2.20
N PRO A 212 -1.57 -13.94 2.39
CA PRO A 212 -1.85 -12.74 1.58
C PRO A 212 -0.71 -11.73 1.63
N PHE A 213 -0.41 -11.08 0.50
CA PHE A 213 0.73 -10.18 0.38
C PHE A 213 0.34 -8.81 -0.21
N ALA A 214 0.66 -7.73 0.49
CA ALA A 214 0.52 -6.36 -0.01
C ALA A 214 1.88 -5.67 -0.21
N ASN A 215 2.15 -5.17 -1.41
CA ASN A 215 3.40 -4.50 -1.76
C ASN A 215 3.32 -2.98 -1.49
N GLY A 216 4.00 -2.51 -0.46
CA GLY A 216 4.04 -1.09 -0.08
C GLY A 216 5.07 -0.23 -0.82
N ALA A 217 5.94 -0.83 -1.64
CA ALA A 217 6.97 -0.15 -2.43
C ALA A 217 6.69 -0.27 -3.94
N PRO A 218 7.30 0.52 -4.82
CA PRO A 218 7.03 0.45 -6.27
C PRO A 218 7.75 -0.70 -6.99
N ASN A 219 8.38 -1.61 -6.23
CA ASN A 219 9.09 -2.80 -6.73
C ASN A 219 8.13 -3.73 -7.49
N LEU A 220 8.64 -4.53 -8.43
CA LEU A 220 7.82 -5.53 -9.12
C LEU A 220 7.15 -6.50 -8.12
N SER A 221 7.90 -7.19 -7.25
CA SER A 221 7.36 -8.05 -6.18
C SER A 221 6.26 -9.03 -6.65
N VAL A 222 4.98 -8.70 -6.44
CA VAL A 222 3.79 -9.49 -6.83
C VAL A 222 3.24 -9.13 -8.21
N ASP A 223 3.77 -8.07 -8.80
CA ASP A 223 3.42 -7.50 -10.11
C ASP A 223 4.20 -8.19 -11.23
N ILE A 224 4.24 -9.53 -11.19
CA ILE A 224 4.81 -10.39 -12.22
C ILE A 224 3.90 -11.60 -12.48
N PRO A 225 3.80 -12.08 -13.74
CA PRO A 225 2.92 -13.19 -14.10
C PRO A 225 3.11 -14.46 -13.26
N ALA A 226 4.35 -14.83 -12.94
CA ALA A 226 4.67 -16.00 -12.13
C ALA A 226 4.04 -15.97 -10.73
N ILE A 227 4.02 -14.81 -10.06
CA ILE A 227 3.41 -14.67 -8.73
C ILE A 227 1.90 -14.58 -8.83
N VAL A 228 1.36 -13.99 -9.90
CA VAL A 228 -0.09 -14.00 -10.18
C VAL A 228 -0.58 -15.44 -10.42
N GLU A 229 0.19 -16.26 -11.13
CA GLU A 229 -0.08 -17.68 -11.31
C GLU A 229 -0.07 -18.42 -9.95
N LEU A 230 0.97 -18.23 -9.15
CA LEU A 230 1.07 -18.84 -7.81
C LEU A 230 -0.08 -18.42 -6.89
N ALA A 231 -0.48 -17.15 -6.93
CA ALA A 231 -1.59 -16.61 -6.14
C ALA A 231 -2.92 -17.26 -6.51
N LYS A 232 -3.13 -17.61 -7.78
CA LYS A 232 -4.31 -18.39 -8.20
C LYS A 232 -4.23 -19.82 -7.66
N LEU A 233 -3.07 -20.47 -7.77
CA LEU A 233 -2.87 -21.85 -7.32
C LEU A 233 -3.07 -22.03 -5.81
N THR A 234 -2.71 -21.04 -5.00
CA THR A 234 -2.85 -21.09 -3.53
C THR A 234 -4.07 -20.32 -3.02
N GLU A 235 -4.92 -19.85 -3.94
CA GLU A 235 -6.12 -19.05 -3.67
C GLU A 235 -5.82 -17.83 -2.79
N THR A 236 -4.68 -17.18 -3.03
CA THR A 236 -4.13 -16.14 -2.14
C THR A 236 -4.37 -14.74 -2.71
N PRO A 237 -4.92 -13.81 -1.93
CA PRO A 237 -5.00 -12.41 -2.30
C PRO A 237 -3.60 -11.77 -2.39
N ILE A 238 -3.36 -11.01 -3.44
CA ILE A 238 -2.19 -10.14 -3.61
C ILE A 238 -2.63 -8.72 -3.95
N ALA A 239 -1.86 -7.73 -3.49
CA ALA A 239 -2.11 -6.32 -3.80
C ALA A 239 -0.78 -5.57 -3.96
N GLY A 240 -0.77 -4.57 -4.80
CA GLY A 240 0.37 -3.69 -5.02
C GLY A 240 0.03 -2.62 -6.05
N LYS A 241 0.79 -1.54 -6.16
CA LYS A 241 2.00 -1.26 -5.40
C LYS A 241 2.17 0.21 -5.03
N ASP A 242 3.10 0.44 -4.10
CA ASP A 242 3.52 1.73 -3.54
C ASP A 242 2.43 2.46 -2.75
N PHE A 243 2.62 2.70 -1.45
CA PHE A 243 1.60 3.35 -0.61
C PHE A 243 1.23 4.74 -1.11
N LYS A 244 -0.05 5.02 -1.32
CA LYS A 244 -0.51 6.34 -1.78
C LYS A 244 -0.60 7.34 -0.64
N THR A 245 0.51 8.02 -0.41
CA THR A 245 0.67 9.08 0.59
C THR A 245 1.09 10.41 -0.05
N GLY A 246 1.10 11.47 0.77
CA GLY A 246 1.73 12.75 0.46
C GLY A 246 1.26 13.37 -0.85
N GLN A 247 2.21 13.60 -1.77
CA GLN A 247 1.95 14.32 -3.02
C GLN A 247 1.06 13.54 -3.99
N THR A 248 1.26 12.23 -4.13
CA THR A 248 0.45 11.43 -5.08
C THR A 248 -0.99 11.36 -4.62
N LEU A 249 -1.24 11.26 -3.31
CA LEU A 249 -2.59 11.39 -2.76
C LEU A 249 -3.25 12.70 -3.20
N MET A 250 -2.55 13.84 -3.05
CA MET A 250 -3.07 15.14 -3.49
C MET A 250 -3.36 15.19 -4.99
N LYS A 251 -2.49 14.61 -5.83
CA LYS A 251 -2.75 14.50 -7.29
C LYS A 251 -4.06 13.75 -7.56
N THR A 252 -4.25 12.59 -6.92
CA THR A 252 -5.46 11.77 -7.09
C THR A 252 -6.72 12.39 -6.48
N ILE A 253 -6.61 13.45 -5.67
CA ILE A 253 -7.75 14.24 -5.18
C ILE A 253 -8.06 15.39 -6.14
N VAL A 254 -7.03 16.12 -6.57
CA VAL A 254 -7.18 17.36 -7.33
C VAL A 254 -7.43 17.10 -8.81
N ALA A 255 -6.67 16.20 -9.44
CA ALA A 255 -6.79 15.92 -10.87
C ALA A 255 -8.20 15.42 -11.26
N PRO A 256 -8.83 14.48 -10.52
CA PRO A 256 -10.20 14.09 -10.82
C PRO A 256 -11.21 15.21 -10.65
N GLY A 257 -11.01 16.11 -9.66
CA GLY A 257 -11.86 17.29 -9.48
C GLY A 257 -11.79 18.27 -10.66
N LEU A 258 -10.59 18.48 -11.21
CA LEU A 258 -10.40 19.28 -12.43
C LEU A 258 -11.06 18.63 -13.64
N SER A 259 -10.84 17.33 -13.82
CA SER A 259 -11.44 16.53 -14.90
C SER A 259 -12.97 16.54 -14.83
N ALA A 260 -13.55 16.32 -13.64
CA ALA A 260 -14.99 16.34 -13.41
C ALA A 260 -15.68 17.69 -13.71
N ARG A 261 -14.90 18.78 -13.78
CA ARG A 261 -15.37 20.12 -14.12
C ARG A 261 -14.95 20.58 -15.52
N ALA A 262 -14.37 19.68 -16.33
CA ALA A 262 -13.85 19.99 -17.66
C ALA A 262 -12.89 21.18 -17.66
N LEU A 263 -12.05 21.29 -16.62
CA LEU A 263 -10.96 22.26 -16.58
C LEU A 263 -9.74 21.65 -17.27
N GLY A 264 -9.14 22.40 -18.19
CA GLY A 264 -7.94 21.99 -18.90
C GLY A 264 -6.69 22.24 -18.07
N VAL A 265 -5.62 21.48 -18.35
CA VAL A 265 -4.34 21.56 -17.63
C VAL A 265 -3.21 21.66 -18.63
N ARG A 266 -2.46 22.76 -18.59
CA ARG A 266 -1.26 22.98 -19.44
C ARG A 266 0.01 22.44 -18.79
N GLY A 267 0.10 22.54 -17.46
CA GLY A 267 1.34 22.23 -16.76
C GLY A 267 1.07 21.72 -15.35
N TRP A 268 1.82 20.72 -14.94
CA TRP A 268 1.87 20.26 -13.56
C TRP A 268 3.32 20.03 -13.15
N PHE A 269 3.86 20.93 -12.34
CA PHE A 269 5.20 20.81 -11.80
C PHE A 269 5.14 20.37 -10.34
N SER A 270 5.80 19.27 -10.03
CA SER A 270 5.82 18.64 -8.72
C SER A 270 7.26 18.54 -8.20
N THR A 271 7.55 19.08 -7.03
CA THR A 271 8.84 18.87 -6.34
C THR A 271 8.62 18.38 -4.91
N ASN A 272 9.59 17.64 -4.37
CA ASN A 272 9.57 17.09 -3.02
C ASN A 272 10.96 17.25 -2.38
N ILE A 273 10.99 17.46 -1.07
CA ILE A 273 12.18 17.32 -0.22
C ILE A 273 11.88 16.38 0.96
N LEU A 274 12.84 15.51 1.30
CA LEU A 274 12.79 14.61 2.45
C LEU A 274 14.21 14.18 2.86
N GLY A 275 14.40 13.85 4.14
CA GLY A 275 15.73 13.57 4.72
C GLY A 275 15.87 12.22 5.43
N ASN A 276 14.83 11.40 5.46
CA ASN A 276 14.84 10.07 6.08
C ASN A 276 15.55 9.02 5.20
N ARG A 277 15.58 7.75 5.64
CA ARG A 277 16.22 6.65 4.91
C ARG A 277 15.61 6.40 3.54
N ASP A 278 14.30 6.64 3.36
CA ASP A 278 13.66 6.56 2.04
C ASP A 278 14.24 7.61 1.10
N GLY A 279 14.37 8.86 1.57
CA GLY A 279 15.07 9.93 0.84
C GLY A 279 16.50 9.57 0.44
N TRP A 280 17.24 8.93 1.35
CA TRP A 280 18.62 8.49 1.08
C TRP A 280 18.70 7.37 0.03
N VAL A 281 17.79 6.40 0.07
CA VAL A 281 17.72 5.34 -0.95
C VAL A 281 17.34 5.93 -2.32
N LEU A 282 16.41 6.89 -2.35
CA LEU A 282 15.95 7.56 -3.57
C LEU A 282 16.94 8.61 -4.11
N ASP A 283 18.04 8.89 -3.41
CA ASP A 283 19.12 9.74 -3.93
C ASP A 283 19.96 9.00 -4.99
N ASP A 284 19.91 7.66 -5.02
CA ASP A 284 20.46 6.87 -6.13
C ASP A 284 19.53 6.94 -7.36
N PRO A 285 20.04 7.32 -8.56
CA PRO A 285 19.22 7.46 -9.76
C PRO A 285 18.46 6.18 -10.18
N ASP A 286 19.02 5.00 -9.93
CA ASP A 286 18.41 3.73 -10.38
C ASP A 286 17.25 3.34 -9.46
N ASN A 287 17.36 3.62 -8.16
CA ASN A 287 16.25 3.49 -7.21
C ASN A 287 15.19 4.59 -7.43
N PHE A 288 15.60 5.81 -7.77
CA PHE A 288 14.69 6.91 -8.09
C PHE A 288 13.83 6.60 -9.32
N LYS A 289 14.39 5.93 -10.35
CA LYS A 289 13.68 5.66 -11.60
C LYS A 289 12.36 4.91 -11.38
N THR A 290 12.33 3.95 -10.46
CA THR A 290 11.12 3.21 -10.08
C THR A 290 10.02 4.13 -9.57
N LYS A 291 10.38 5.17 -8.81
CA LYS A 291 9.47 6.17 -8.27
C LYS A 291 9.06 7.23 -9.30
N GLU A 292 9.93 7.54 -10.24
CA GLU A 292 9.66 8.48 -11.32
C GLU A 292 8.55 7.93 -12.23
N VAL A 293 8.69 6.69 -12.69
CA VAL A 293 7.73 6.04 -13.59
C VAL A 293 6.34 5.97 -12.94
N SER A 294 6.25 5.51 -11.68
CA SER A 294 4.97 5.40 -10.95
C SER A 294 4.27 6.74 -10.69
N LYS A 295 5.02 7.86 -10.63
CA LYS A 295 4.45 9.19 -10.38
C LYS A 295 4.02 9.92 -11.64
N LEU A 296 4.57 9.58 -12.80
CA LEU A 296 4.25 10.24 -14.06
C LEU A 296 2.94 9.70 -14.66
N SER A 297 2.70 8.38 -14.59
CA SER A 297 1.51 7.76 -15.20
C SER A 297 0.17 8.26 -14.64
N VAL A 298 0.15 8.65 -13.35
CA VAL A 298 -1.09 9.01 -12.63
C VAL A 298 -1.91 10.09 -13.33
N LEU A 299 -1.27 11.13 -13.87
CA LEU A 299 -2.01 12.22 -14.52
C LEU A 299 -2.49 11.83 -15.92
N GLU A 300 -1.69 11.06 -16.67
CA GLU A 300 -2.07 10.58 -18.00
C GLU A 300 -3.33 9.70 -17.93
N GLU A 301 -3.42 8.82 -16.94
CA GLU A 301 -4.58 7.94 -16.77
C GLU A 301 -5.85 8.66 -16.29
N ILE A 302 -5.70 9.73 -15.48
CA ILE A 302 -6.85 10.54 -15.02
C ILE A 302 -7.36 11.45 -16.13
N PHE A 303 -6.46 12.11 -16.86
CA PHE A 303 -6.83 13.12 -17.85
C PHE A 303 -7.07 12.55 -19.25
N GLN A 304 -6.43 11.44 -19.60
CA GLN A 304 -6.60 10.72 -20.88
C GLN A 304 -6.50 11.69 -22.07
N PRO A 305 -5.32 12.30 -22.28
CA PRO A 305 -5.11 13.32 -23.32
C PRO A 305 -5.44 12.84 -24.73
N GLU A 306 -5.38 11.54 -24.98
CA GLU A 306 -5.81 10.92 -26.23
C GLU A 306 -7.33 10.97 -26.45
N ILE A 307 -8.13 10.99 -25.38
CA ILE A 307 -9.60 11.07 -25.44
C ILE A 307 -10.07 12.53 -25.47
N ASN A 308 -9.41 13.41 -24.72
CA ASN A 308 -9.76 14.83 -24.66
C ASN A 308 -8.52 15.72 -24.93
N PRO A 309 -8.06 15.77 -26.19
CA PRO A 309 -6.87 16.52 -26.56
C PRO A 309 -7.05 18.04 -26.38
N GLU A 310 -8.27 18.58 -26.45
CA GLU A 310 -8.49 20.02 -26.25
C GLU A 310 -8.13 20.48 -24.84
N LEU A 311 -8.40 19.64 -23.83
CA LEU A 311 -8.14 19.99 -22.43
C LEU A 311 -6.73 19.58 -21.96
N TYR A 312 -6.18 18.49 -22.50
CA TYR A 312 -5.02 17.82 -21.91
C TYR A 312 -3.92 17.44 -22.91
N GLY A 313 -4.14 17.62 -24.22
CA GLY A 313 -3.18 17.21 -25.26
C GLY A 313 -1.82 17.92 -25.19
N GLU A 314 -1.76 19.07 -24.51
CA GLU A 314 -0.53 19.85 -24.29
C GLU A 314 -0.05 19.80 -22.82
N LEU A 315 -0.55 18.85 -22.03
CA LEU A 315 -0.14 18.71 -20.63
C LEU A 315 1.36 18.44 -20.52
N TYR A 316 2.09 19.35 -19.86
CA TYR A 316 3.47 19.14 -19.46
C TYR A 316 3.56 18.72 -17.99
N HIS A 317 4.02 17.49 -17.72
CA HIS A 317 4.20 16.98 -16.35
C HIS A 317 5.67 16.85 -15.97
N LYS A 318 6.04 17.35 -14.79
CA LYS A 318 7.41 17.26 -14.27
C LYS A 318 7.43 16.89 -12.81
N VAL A 319 8.25 15.89 -12.45
CA VAL A 319 8.46 15.45 -11.06
C VAL A 319 9.93 15.56 -10.67
N ARG A 320 10.18 16.05 -9.45
CA ARG A 320 11.49 16.07 -8.78
C ARG A 320 11.35 15.58 -7.34
N ILE A 321 12.33 14.83 -6.87
CA ILE A 321 12.53 14.47 -5.47
C ILE A 321 13.98 14.82 -5.16
N ASN A 322 14.22 15.51 -4.06
CA ASN A 322 15.56 15.91 -3.65
C ASN A 322 15.80 15.41 -2.22
N TYR A 323 16.92 14.73 -2.00
CA TYR A 323 17.35 14.38 -0.66
C TYR A 323 17.81 15.64 0.07
N TYR A 324 17.19 15.92 1.23
CA TYR A 324 17.52 17.07 2.06
C TYR A 324 17.57 16.62 3.53
N PRO A 325 18.75 16.19 4.02
CA PRO A 325 18.91 15.55 5.33
C PRO A 325 18.25 16.28 6.51
N PRO A 326 18.30 17.63 6.62
CA PRO A 326 17.74 18.32 7.78
C PRO A 326 16.24 18.09 8.03
N HIS A 327 15.47 17.68 7.01
CA HIS A 327 14.03 17.47 7.15
C HIS A 327 13.63 16.14 7.81
N GLY A 328 14.52 15.14 7.87
CA GLY A 328 14.17 13.81 8.37
C GLY A 328 12.89 13.26 7.69
N ASP A 329 11.92 12.79 8.49
CA ASP A 329 10.63 12.29 7.99
C ASP A 329 9.61 13.40 7.62
N ASN A 330 9.91 14.68 7.91
CA ASN A 330 9.05 15.81 7.56
C ASN A 330 9.19 16.15 6.08
N LYS A 331 8.52 15.38 5.23
CA LYS A 331 8.46 15.60 3.80
C LYS A 331 7.66 16.86 3.48
N GLU A 332 8.20 17.68 2.58
CA GLU A 332 7.49 18.79 1.99
C GLU A 332 7.34 18.57 0.49
N SER A 333 6.18 18.90 -0.06
CA SER A 333 5.91 18.85 -1.49
C SER A 333 5.21 20.08 -1.98
N TRP A 334 5.64 20.55 -3.15
CA TRP A 334 5.04 21.68 -3.85
C TRP A 334 4.56 21.26 -5.22
N ASP A 335 3.36 21.70 -5.55
CA ASP A 335 2.77 21.53 -6.86
C ASP A 335 2.34 22.89 -7.42
N ASN A 336 2.82 23.21 -8.62
CA ASN A 336 2.31 24.28 -9.46
C ASN A 336 1.48 23.67 -10.59
N ILE A 337 0.21 24.04 -10.67
CA ILE A 337 -0.73 23.50 -11.65
C ILE A 337 -1.26 24.66 -12.48
N ASP A 338 -0.87 24.70 -13.74
CA ASP A 338 -1.33 25.68 -14.72
C ASP A 338 -2.61 25.13 -15.38
N ILE A 339 -3.74 25.74 -15.04
CA ILE A 339 -5.06 25.33 -15.51
C ILE A 339 -5.65 26.39 -16.45
N PHE A 340 -6.66 26.02 -17.22
CA PHE A 340 -7.46 26.97 -17.97
C PHE A 340 -8.94 26.59 -17.95
N GLY A 341 -9.80 27.61 -18.07
CA GLY A 341 -11.25 27.46 -17.99
C GLY A 341 -11.96 28.11 -19.16
N TRP A 342 -13.12 28.71 -18.87
CA TRP A 342 -13.96 29.38 -19.85
C TRP A 342 -13.16 30.31 -20.79
N LEU A 343 -13.42 30.22 -22.10
CA LEU A 343 -12.74 30.97 -23.16
C LEU A 343 -11.20 30.75 -23.20
N GLY A 344 -10.69 29.69 -22.59
CA GLY A 344 -9.26 29.39 -22.56
C GLY A 344 -8.45 30.27 -21.59
N TYR A 345 -9.11 31.02 -20.70
CA TYR A 345 -8.40 31.91 -19.78
C TYR A 345 -7.55 31.11 -18.78
N PRO A 346 -6.24 31.44 -18.66
CA PRO A 346 -5.32 30.72 -17.78
C PRO A 346 -5.50 31.13 -16.32
N MET A 347 -5.27 30.18 -15.42
CA MET A 347 -5.26 30.34 -13.97
C MET A 347 -4.20 29.40 -13.36
N GLN A 348 -3.96 29.50 -12.06
CA GLN A 348 -3.02 28.63 -11.36
C GLN A 348 -3.60 28.10 -10.05
N ILE A 349 -3.25 26.86 -9.73
CA ILE A 349 -3.39 26.28 -8.40
C ILE A 349 -1.99 26.02 -7.85
N LYS A 350 -1.75 26.44 -6.61
CA LYS A 350 -0.51 26.17 -5.88
C LYS A 350 -0.86 25.33 -4.66
N ILE A 351 -0.15 24.23 -4.47
CA ILE A 351 -0.28 23.38 -3.29
C ILE A 351 1.08 23.31 -2.64
N ASN A 352 1.14 23.66 -1.36
CA ASN A 352 2.26 23.30 -0.50
C ASN A 352 1.74 22.34 0.56
N PHE A 353 2.29 21.13 0.61
CA PHE A 353 1.91 20.11 1.56
C PHE A 353 3.11 19.68 2.39
N LEU A 354 3.12 20.12 3.66
CA LEU A 354 4.02 19.67 4.69
C LEU A 354 3.38 18.46 5.36
N CYS A 355 4.03 17.31 5.26
CA CYS A 355 3.52 16.04 5.74
C CYS A 355 4.61 15.20 6.39
N ARG A 356 4.20 14.16 7.12
CA ARG A 356 5.09 13.12 7.63
C ARG A 356 4.74 11.83 6.92
N ASP A 357 5.67 11.29 6.13
CA ASP A 357 5.39 10.14 5.28
C ASP A 357 5.05 8.91 6.10
N SER A 358 5.78 8.68 7.20
CA SER A 358 5.53 7.52 8.05
C SER A 358 4.20 7.61 8.80
N ILE A 359 3.74 8.83 9.16
CA ILE A 359 2.42 9.06 9.77
C ILE A 359 1.29 8.80 8.76
N LEU A 360 1.47 9.15 7.49
CA LEU A 360 0.48 8.88 6.45
C LEU A 360 0.47 7.41 6.02
N ALA A 361 1.63 6.74 6.03
CA ALA A 361 1.77 5.36 5.57
C ALA A 361 1.32 4.33 6.62
N ALA A 362 1.59 4.55 7.90
CA ALA A 362 1.29 3.59 8.96
C ALA A 362 -0.19 3.13 9.01
N PRO A 363 -1.20 4.01 8.88
CA PRO A 363 -2.59 3.59 8.82
C PRO A 363 -2.94 2.78 7.55
N ILE A 364 -2.25 3.04 6.43
CA ILE A 364 -2.41 2.27 5.20
C ILE A 364 -1.91 0.83 5.38
N VAL A 365 -0.79 0.65 6.09
CA VAL A 365 -0.29 -0.70 6.44
C VAL A 365 -1.33 -1.47 7.25
N LEU A 366 -1.95 -0.83 8.25
CA LEU A 366 -3.02 -1.43 9.06
C LEU A 366 -4.21 -1.84 8.18
N ASP A 367 -4.71 -0.91 7.37
CA ASP A 367 -5.90 -1.14 6.55
C ASP A 367 -5.68 -2.25 5.51
N LEU A 368 -4.52 -2.25 4.86
CA LEU A 368 -4.15 -3.32 3.92
C LEU A 368 -4.02 -4.67 4.63
N ALA A 369 -3.39 -4.73 5.81
CA ALA A 369 -3.27 -5.98 6.54
C ALA A 369 -4.65 -6.57 6.91
N LEU A 370 -5.55 -5.74 7.44
CA LEU A 370 -6.89 -6.16 7.84
C LEU A 370 -7.77 -6.53 6.63
N PHE A 371 -7.69 -5.78 5.53
CA PHE A 371 -8.47 -6.07 4.35
C PHE A 371 -7.94 -7.26 3.53
N MET A 372 -6.65 -7.53 3.55
CA MET A 372 -6.08 -8.73 2.91
C MET A 372 -6.45 -10.00 3.69
N ASP A 373 -6.48 -9.94 5.02
CA ASP A 373 -7.05 -10.99 5.88
C ASP A 373 -8.54 -11.22 5.56
N LEU A 374 -9.33 -10.14 5.46
CA LEU A 374 -10.74 -10.20 5.08
C LEU A 374 -10.92 -10.84 3.69
N ALA A 375 -10.12 -10.42 2.70
CA ALA A 375 -10.18 -10.94 1.34
C ALA A 375 -9.97 -12.47 1.32
N LYS A 376 -8.95 -12.97 2.03
CA LYS A 376 -8.71 -14.42 2.13
C LYS A 376 -9.87 -15.15 2.78
N ARG A 377 -10.43 -14.61 3.88
CA ARG A 377 -11.59 -15.19 4.57
C ARG A 377 -12.90 -15.11 3.78
N ALA A 378 -12.97 -14.20 2.81
CA ALA A 378 -14.05 -14.08 1.83
C ALA A 378 -13.78 -14.91 0.55
N ASN A 379 -12.82 -15.84 0.58
CA ASN A 379 -12.42 -16.68 -0.57
C ASN A 379 -12.00 -15.90 -1.82
N MET A 380 -11.56 -14.65 -1.66
CA MET A 380 -11.00 -13.87 -2.75
C MET A 380 -9.54 -14.28 -2.98
N SER A 381 -9.11 -14.28 -4.24
CA SER A 381 -7.75 -14.65 -4.64
C SER A 381 -7.22 -13.77 -5.77
N GLY A 382 -5.90 -13.82 -6.01
CA GLY A 382 -5.24 -13.00 -7.02
C GLY A 382 -5.29 -11.51 -6.70
N VAL A 383 -5.25 -10.68 -7.75
CA VAL A 383 -5.12 -9.22 -7.63
C VAL A 383 -6.36 -8.60 -6.97
N GLN A 384 -6.16 -7.96 -5.82
CA GLN A 384 -7.19 -7.25 -5.06
C GLN A 384 -7.33 -5.80 -5.54
N GLU A 385 -7.81 -5.62 -6.77
CA GLU A 385 -7.95 -4.31 -7.43
C GLU A 385 -8.95 -3.35 -6.73
N TRP A 386 -9.69 -3.80 -5.72
CA TRP A 386 -10.53 -2.94 -4.87
C TRP A 386 -9.72 -2.20 -3.78
N LEU A 387 -8.47 -2.60 -3.55
CA LEU A 387 -7.53 -1.95 -2.64
C LEU A 387 -6.70 -0.84 -3.30
N SER A 388 -6.96 -0.53 -4.58
CA SER A 388 -6.32 0.56 -5.33
C SER A 388 -6.42 1.92 -4.66
N PHE A 389 -7.41 2.10 -3.79
CA PHE A 389 -7.55 3.26 -2.91
C PHE A 389 -6.27 3.58 -2.13
N TYR A 390 -5.50 2.56 -1.74
CA TYR A 390 -4.29 2.69 -0.93
C TYR A 390 -2.98 2.77 -1.71
N LEU A 391 -3.02 2.62 -3.04
CA LEU A 391 -1.84 2.33 -3.85
C LEU A 391 -1.63 3.41 -4.93
N LYS A 392 -0.37 3.76 -5.19
CA LYS A 392 0.02 4.78 -6.20
C LYS A 392 -0.02 4.19 -7.60
N SER A 393 0.34 2.92 -7.76
CA SER A 393 0.33 2.20 -9.04
C SER A 393 -0.38 0.86 -8.81
N PRO A 394 -1.72 0.86 -8.74
CA PRO A 394 -2.45 -0.36 -8.45
C PRO A 394 -2.32 -1.36 -9.60
N GLN A 395 -2.05 -2.60 -9.25
CA GLN A 395 -1.98 -3.72 -10.16
C GLN A 395 -3.36 -3.97 -10.78
N THR A 396 -3.36 -4.25 -12.08
CA THR A 396 -4.56 -4.54 -12.86
C THR A 396 -4.43 -5.86 -13.60
N ALA A 397 -5.54 -6.37 -14.14
CA ALA A 397 -5.48 -7.49 -15.06
C ALA A 397 -4.84 -7.05 -16.39
N PRO A 398 -4.19 -7.96 -17.14
CA PRO A 398 -3.60 -7.65 -18.44
C PRO A 398 -4.59 -6.93 -19.37
N GLY A 399 -4.18 -5.81 -19.93
CA GLY A 399 -4.99 -4.98 -20.84
C GLY A 399 -5.93 -3.97 -20.15
N LEU A 400 -6.02 -3.96 -18.83
CA LEU A 400 -6.78 -2.95 -18.09
C LEU A 400 -5.88 -1.80 -17.63
N LYS A 401 -6.28 -0.57 -17.94
CA LYS A 401 -5.65 0.63 -17.35
C LYS A 401 -6.02 0.73 -15.87
N PRO A 402 -5.10 1.18 -15.00
CA PRO A 402 -5.43 1.48 -13.61
C PRO A 402 -6.46 2.62 -13.51
N GLU A 403 -7.28 2.58 -12.46
CA GLU A 403 -8.14 3.70 -12.08
C GLU A 403 -7.45 4.47 -10.95
N HIS A 404 -7.23 5.77 -11.14
CA HIS A 404 -6.54 6.65 -10.19
C HIS A 404 -7.44 7.74 -9.58
N ASP A 405 -8.70 7.83 -10.00
CA ASP A 405 -9.69 8.68 -9.34
C ASP A 405 -10.00 8.13 -7.94
N ILE A 406 -9.55 8.86 -6.91
CA ILE A 406 -9.69 8.45 -5.52
C ILE A 406 -11.15 8.24 -5.10
N PHE A 407 -12.09 8.97 -5.69
CA PHE A 407 -13.51 8.89 -5.34
C PHE A 407 -14.14 7.63 -5.91
N LYS A 408 -13.78 7.26 -7.15
CA LYS A 408 -14.19 5.98 -7.75
C LYS A 408 -13.55 4.80 -7.04
N GLN A 409 -12.27 4.90 -6.68
CA GLN A 409 -11.59 3.89 -5.87
C GLN A 409 -12.26 3.69 -4.52
N LEU A 410 -12.63 4.77 -3.82
CA LEU A 410 -13.36 4.71 -2.55
C LEU A 410 -14.75 4.07 -2.74
N MET A 411 -15.48 4.46 -3.79
CA MET A 411 -16.78 3.86 -4.10
C MET A 411 -16.65 2.37 -4.37
N LYS A 412 -15.64 1.95 -5.14
CA LYS A 412 -15.32 0.55 -5.41
C LYS A 412 -15.06 -0.20 -4.12
N LEU A 413 -14.15 0.30 -3.28
CA LEU A 413 -13.82 -0.29 -1.98
C LEU A 413 -15.08 -0.48 -1.13
N GLN A 414 -15.89 0.56 -0.95
CA GLN A 414 -17.10 0.46 -0.13
C GLN A 414 -18.14 -0.49 -0.74
N ASN A 415 -18.31 -0.50 -2.06
CA ASN A 415 -19.22 -1.42 -2.72
C ASN A 415 -18.74 -2.87 -2.65
N THR A 416 -17.42 -3.11 -2.67
CA THR A 416 -16.85 -4.44 -2.38
C THR A 416 -17.19 -4.87 -0.96
N LEU A 417 -17.06 -4.00 0.05
CA LEU A 417 -17.46 -4.34 1.42
C LEU A 417 -18.96 -4.65 1.53
N ARG A 418 -19.82 -3.89 0.85
CA ARG A 418 -21.27 -4.17 0.79
C ARG A 418 -21.55 -5.52 0.15
N HIS A 419 -20.89 -5.81 -0.97
CA HIS A 419 -21.01 -7.08 -1.67
C HIS A 419 -20.63 -8.26 -0.77
N ILE A 420 -19.48 -8.16 -0.10
CA ILE A 420 -18.97 -9.15 0.87
C ILE A 420 -19.98 -9.40 1.98
N MET A 421 -20.67 -8.36 2.46
CA MET A 421 -21.68 -8.47 3.52
C MET A 421 -23.09 -8.82 3.02
N GLY A 422 -23.27 -9.01 1.71
CA GLY A 422 -24.59 -9.29 1.12
C GLY A 422 -25.57 -8.12 1.15
N GLU A 423 -25.05 -6.89 1.24
CA GLU A 423 -25.81 -5.63 1.17
C GLU A 423 -25.91 -5.12 -0.28
N ASP A 424 -26.93 -4.30 -0.54
CA ASP A 424 -27.12 -3.67 -1.85
C ASP A 424 -25.99 -2.70 -2.19
N LEU A 425 -25.57 -2.72 -3.46
CA LEU A 425 -24.59 -1.78 -3.97
C LEU A 425 -25.18 -0.38 -4.09
N ILE A 426 -24.36 0.62 -3.80
CA ILE A 426 -24.79 2.01 -3.88
C ILE A 426 -24.37 2.59 -5.24
N THR A 427 -25.36 2.93 -6.06
CA THR A 427 -25.20 3.49 -7.41
C THR A 427 -25.37 5.01 -7.48
N HIS A 428 -25.88 5.63 -6.41
CA HIS A 428 -26.14 7.08 -6.31
C HIS A 428 -27.19 7.66 -7.28
N LEU A 429 -28.02 6.82 -7.92
CA LEU A 429 -29.07 7.27 -8.86
C LEU A 429 -30.11 8.22 -8.23
N GLY A 430 -30.48 8.00 -6.97
CA GLY A 430 -31.43 8.87 -6.24
C GLY A 430 -32.90 8.77 -6.71
N LEU A 431 -33.18 7.98 -7.74
CA LEU A 431 -34.53 7.78 -8.27
C LEU A 431 -35.46 7.14 -7.22
N ASP A 432 -34.95 6.25 -6.37
CA ASP A 432 -35.69 5.54 -5.32
C ASP A 432 -36.28 6.42 -4.18
N TYR A 433 -36.23 7.74 -4.30
CA TYR A 433 -36.87 8.69 -3.38
C TYR A 433 -37.60 9.78 -4.13
N TYR A 434 -37.00 10.31 -5.20
CA TYR A 434 -37.65 11.36 -5.98
C TYR A 434 -38.78 10.81 -6.82
N GLN A 435 -38.63 9.60 -7.36
CA GLN A 435 -39.69 8.95 -8.12
C GLN A 435 -40.81 8.47 -7.20
N ASP A 436 -40.50 7.83 -6.08
CA ASP A 436 -41.47 7.49 -5.02
C ASP A 436 -42.24 8.74 -4.55
N LEU A 437 -41.56 9.89 -4.37
CA LEU A 437 -42.19 11.14 -3.98
C LEU A 437 -43.14 11.65 -5.05
N VAL A 438 -42.71 11.67 -6.32
CA VAL A 438 -43.54 12.11 -7.45
C VAL A 438 -44.74 11.17 -7.66
N GLU A 439 -44.59 9.86 -7.48
CA GLU A 439 -45.67 8.88 -7.59
C GLU A 439 -46.65 8.93 -6.40
N SER A 440 -46.22 9.48 -5.26
CA SER A 440 -47.06 9.66 -4.06
C SER A 440 -47.84 10.99 -4.02
N MET A 441 -47.51 11.94 -4.90
CA MET A 441 -48.19 13.23 -5.07
C MET A 441 -49.29 13.12 -6.12
#